data_AF-A0A9E3E415-F1
#
_entry.id   AF-A0A9E3E415-F1
#
_cell.length_a   1.000
_cell.length_b   1.000
_cell.length_c   1.000
_cell.angle_alpha   90.00
_cell.angle_beta   90.00
_cell.angle_gamma   90.00
#
_symmetry.space_group_name_H-M   'P 1'
#
loop_
_entity.id
_entity.type
_entity.pdbx_description
1 polymer ?
#
loop_
_entity_poly.entity_id
_entity_poly.type
_entity_poly.pdbx_seq_one_letter_code
_entity_poly.pdbx_strand_id
1 'polypeptide(L)'
;MISAAVRAPLLAAHPLGTAAAGFAAYTLVMLVFERRMRRSGGPGIVPFQLAGSAERAQRIMTRWGDDGQRAARWSLRLDFGYMLTYGWLTALLVDRARRRWGHPRVLALAVVPAVAADAVEGVSLLKVLGSCDIAVNASRARAAARVKYLVLVAALLYAVSGLSTAWERR
;
A
#
# COMPACT_ATOMS: atom_id res chain seq x y z
N MET A 1 33.54 43.78 -7.42
CA MET A 1 32.24 43.69 -6.70
C MET A 1 31.69 42.28 -6.89
N ILE A 2 31.24 41.71 -5.78
CA ILE A 2 30.96 40.29 -5.55
C ILE A 2 29.56 39.89 -6.07
N SER A 3 29.52 38.70 -6.68
CA SER A 3 28.42 37.72 -6.72
C SER A 3 27.01 38.12 -7.19
N ALA A 4 26.56 37.46 -8.25
CA ALA A 4 25.17 37.02 -8.37
C ALA A 4 25.15 35.56 -8.82
N ALA A 5 25.27 34.69 -7.82
CA ALA A 5 24.73 33.35 -7.72
C ALA A 5 24.25 32.69 -9.02
N VAL A 6 25.01 31.67 -9.43
CA VAL A 6 24.48 30.48 -10.10
C VAL A 6 23.38 29.90 -9.22
N ARG A 7 22.12 30.32 -9.43
CA ARG A 7 20.96 29.53 -9.03
C ARG A 7 20.79 28.44 -10.07
N ALA A 8 21.55 27.36 -9.88
CA ALA A 8 21.10 26.08 -10.38
C ALA A 8 19.67 25.87 -9.83
N PRO A 9 18.67 25.56 -10.67
CA PRO A 9 17.44 24.98 -10.16
C PRO A 9 17.84 23.59 -9.67
N LEU A 10 18.24 23.49 -8.41
CA LEU A 10 18.34 22.21 -7.70
C LEU A 10 16.92 21.66 -7.65
N LEU A 11 16.58 20.92 -8.72
CA LEU A 11 15.48 19.98 -8.86
C LEU A 11 14.29 20.35 -7.97
N ALA A 12 13.40 21.22 -8.46
CA ALA A 12 12.02 21.23 -7.98
C ALA A 12 11.43 19.86 -8.32
N ALA A 13 11.70 18.86 -7.47
CA ALA A 13 11.26 17.51 -7.68
C ALA A 13 9.74 17.55 -7.73
N HIS A 14 9.17 17.17 -8.88
CA HIS A 14 7.72 17.08 -9.00
C HIS A 14 7.21 16.17 -7.87
N PRO A 15 6.31 16.63 -6.99
CA PRO A 15 5.92 15.88 -5.79
C PRO A 15 5.41 14.48 -6.11
N LEU A 16 4.76 14.32 -7.28
CA LEU A 16 4.36 13.04 -7.84
C LEU A 16 5.54 12.13 -8.17
N GLY A 17 6.61 12.66 -8.77
CA GLY A 17 7.82 11.91 -9.10
C GLY A 17 8.54 11.42 -7.84
N THR A 18 8.69 12.28 -6.83
CA THR A 18 9.27 11.89 -5.53
C THR A 18 8.41 10.83 -4.83
N ALA A 19 7.09 11.00 -4.83
CA ALA A 19 6.18 10.02 -4.25
C ALA A 19 6.23 8.66 -4.98
N ALA A 20 6.29 8.69 -6.32
CA ALA A 20 6.38 7.48 -7.13
C ALA A 20 7.71 6.76 -6.91
N ALA A 21 8.83 7.49 -6.86
CA ALA A 21 10.14 6.92 -6.56
C ALA A 21 10.19 6.31 -5.16
N GLY A 22 9.64 7.02 -4.15
CA GLY A 22 9.55 6.52 -2.78
C GLY A 22 8.71 5.25 -2.67
N PHE A 23 7.54 5.24 -3.30
CA PHE A 23 6.68 4.04 -3.38
C PHE A 23 7.42 2.88 -4.05
N ALA A 24 8.01 3.10 -5.23
CA ALA A 24 8.73 2.06 -5.96
C ALA A 24 9.91 1.50 -5.16
N ALA A 25 10.71 2.35 -4.52
CA ALA A 25 11.82 1.92 -3.68
C ALA A 25 11.34 1.07 -2.51
N TYR A 26 10.25 1.47 -1.84
CA TYR A 26 9.65 0.70 -0.76
C TYR A 26 9.07 -0.63 -1.26
N THR A 27 8.41 -0.66 -2.42
CA THR A 27 7.93 -1.89 -3.05
C THR A 27 9.07 -2.88 -3.27
N LEU A 28 10.26 -2.43 -3.72
CA LEU A 28 11.42 -3.30 -3.89
C LEU A 28 11.85 -3.94 -2.57
N VAL A 29 11.82 -3.19 -1.46
CA VAL A 29 12.09 -3.74 -0.11
C VAL A 29 11.04 -4.78 0.27
N MET A 30 9.75 -4.49 0.08
CA MET A 30 8.67 -5.42 0.39
C MET A 30 8.75 -6.71 -0.44
N LEU A 31 9.19 -6.62 -1.69
CA LEU A 31 9.38 -7.77 -2.57
C LEU A 31 10.44 -8.76 -2.07
N VAL A 32 11.42 -8.30 -1.28
CA VAL A 32 12.40 -9.20 -0.65
C VAL A 32 11.70 -10.16 0.32
N PHE A 33 10.80 -9.65 1.16
CA PHE A 33 10.05 -10.46 2.12
C PHE A 33 9.00 -11.34 1.43
N GLU A 34 8.31 -10.81 0.43
CA GLU A 34 7.38 -11.57 -0.42
C GLU A 34 8.06 -12.78 -1.06
N ARG A 35 9.27 -12.60 -1.63
CA ARG A 35 10.05 -13.70 -2.20
C ARG A 35 10.49 -14.69 -1.13
N ARG A 36 10.84 -14.23 0.08
CA ARG A 36 11.24 -15.12 1.19
C ARG A 36 10.08 -16.00 1.66
N MET A 37 8.88 -15.42 1.82
CA MET A 37 7.65 -16.18 2.12
C MET A 37 7.35 -17.24 1.07
N ARG A 38 7.53 -16.92 -0.22
CA ARG A 38 7.31 -17.87 -1.32
C ARG A 38 8.36 -18.97 -1.36
N ARG A 39 9.63 -18.63 -1.15
CA ARG A 39 10.74 -19.59 -1.12
C ARG A 39 10.63 -20.58 0.04
N SER A 40 9.97 -20.21 1.14
CA SER A 40 9.74 -21.12 2.26
C SER A 40 8.63 -22.15 2.00
N GLY A 41 7.99 -22.14 0.83
CA GLY A 41 6.97 -23.12 0.42
C GLY A 41 5.52 -22.65 0.62
N GLY A 42 5.31 -21.47 1.22
CA GLY A 42 3.99 -20.86 1.39
C GLY A 42 3.64 -19.84 0.31
N PRO A 43 2.41 -19.29 0.33
CA PRO A 43 2.03 -18.19 -0.55
C PRO A 43 2.72 -16.86 -0.16
N GLY A 44 2.46 -15.80 -0.93
CA GLY A 44 2.81 -14.43 -0.53
C GLY A 44 1.93 -13.87 0.59
N ILE A 45 2.12 -12.59 0.92
CA ILE A 45 1.34 -11.93 1.98
C ILE A 45 -0.14 -11.77 1.63
N VAL A 46 -0.48 -11.50 0.36
CA VAL A 46 -1.87 -11.21 -0.06
C VAL A 46 -2.84 -12.38 0.24
N PRO A 47 -2.52 -13.64 -0.07
CA PRO A 47 -3.35 -14.77 0.37
C PRO A 47 -3.56 -14.87 1.88
N PHE A 48 -2.60 -14.41 2.69
CA PHE A 48 -2.72 -14.38 4.15
C PHE A 48 -3.68 -13.26 4.61
N GLN A 49 -3.59 -12.08 4.01
CA GLN A 49 -4.54 -10.97 4.21
C GLN A 49 -5.99 -11.41 3.95
N LEU A 50 -6.16 -12.26 2.93
CA LEU A 50 -7.46 -12.75 2.48
C LEU A 50 -7.88 -14.10 3.08
N ALA A 51 -7.10 -14.65 4.01
CA ALA A 51 -7.36 -15.97 4.60
C ALA A 51 -8.76 -16.01 5.26
N GLY A 52 -9.07 -15.04 6.13
CA GLY A 52 -10.41 -14.84 6.67
C GLY A 52 -10.93 -15.90 7.64
N SER A 53 -10.17 -16.96 7.90
CA SER A 53 -10.52 -18.02 8.86
C SER A 53 -9.27 -18.56 9.53
N ALA A 54 -9.43 -19.17 10.71
CA ALA A 54 -8.32 -19.75 11.45
C ALA A 54 -7.66 -20.88 10.65
N GLU A 55 -8.45 -21.77 10.05
CA GLU A 55 -7.93 -22.93 9.32
C GLU A 55 -7.10 -22.49 8.12
N ARG A 56 -7.56 -21.46 7.38
CA ARG A 56 -6.81 -20.92 6.23
C ARG A 56 -5.53 -20.23 6.67
N ALA A 57 -5.59 -19.40 7.72
CA ALA A 57 -4.43 -18.69 8.24
C ALA A 57 -3.37 -19.67 8.77
N GLN A 58 -3.79 -20.67 9.56
CA GLN A 58 -2.90 -21.70 10.09
C GLN A 58 -2.27 -22.52 8.97
N ARG A 59 -3.03 -22.96 7.95
CA ARG A 59 -2.45 -23.67 6.80
C ARG A 59 -1.36 -22.87 6.10
N ILE A 60 -1.54 -21.57 5.95
CA ILE A 60 -0.52 -20.68 5.38
C ILE A 60 0.70 -20.61 6.29
N MET A 61 0.50 -20.36 7.59
CA MET A 61 1.57 -20.31 8.59
C MET A 61 2.38 -21.61 8.67
N THR A 62 1.71 -22.76 8.60
CA THR A 62 2.36 -24.08 8.55
C THR A 62 3.21 -24.22 7.30
N ARG A 63 2.69 -23.85 6.12
CA ARG A 63 3.47 -23.90 4.87
C ARG A 63 4.66 -22.94 4.87
N TRP A 64 4.55 -21.81 5.56
CA TRP A 64 5.65 -20.88 5.70
C TRP A 64 6.79 -21.39 6.56
N GLY A 65 6.49 -22.28 7.53
CA GLY A 65 7.41 -22.62 8.61
C GLY A 65 7.92 -21.37 9.35
N ASP A 66 8.97 -21.54 10.13
CA ASP A 66 9.50 -20.44 10.93
C ASP A 66 10.07 -19.31 10.08
N ASP A 67 10.70 -19.65 8.95
CA ASP A 67 11.35 -18.65 8.11
C ASP A 67 10.37 -17.74 7.38
N GLY A 68 9.33 -18.33 6.77
CA GLY A 68 8.28 -17.56 6.11
C GLY A 68 7.47 -16.73 7.13
N GLN A 69 7.20 -17.26 8.32
CA GLN A 69 6.52 -16.49 9.36
C GLN A 69 7.36 -15.32 9.89
N ARG A 70 8.69 -15.47 10.04
CA ARG A 70 9.59 -14.35 10.35
C ARG A 70 9.58 -13.31 9.24
N ALA A 71 9.62 -13.73 7.98
CA ALA A 71 9.54 -12.83 6.84
C ALA A 71 8.20 -12.07 6.81
N ALA A 72 7.09 -12.75 7.02
CA ALA A 72 5.76 -12.15 7.12
C ALA A 72 5.67 -11.12 8.25
N ARG A 73 6.25 -11.42 9.42
CA ARG A 73 6.26 -10.50 10.56
C ARG A 73 7.05 -9.22 10.26
N TRP A 74 8.19 -9.33 9.60
CA TRP A 74 8.96 -8.16 9.15
C TRP A 74 8.22 -7.38 8.07
N SER A 75 7.66 -8.08 7.08
CA SER A 75 6.83 -7.47 6.04
C SER A 75 5.70 -6.63 6.65
N LEU A 76 4.93 -7.18 7.60
CA LEU A 76 3.81 -6.48 8.23
C LEU A 76 4.24 -5.28 9.07
N ARG A 77 5.40 -5.32 9.72
CA ARG A 77 5.95 -4.16 10.45
C ARG A 77 6.35 -3.04 9.51
N LEU A 78 6.97 -3.39 8.38
CA LEU A 78 7.34 -2.43 7.34
C LEU A 78 6.11 -1.91 6.59
N ASP A 79 5.03 -2.69 6.53
CA ASP A 79 3.80 -2.29 5.85
C ASP A 79 3.22 -0.99 6.41
N PHE A 80 3.43 -0.69 7.70
CA PHE A 80 3.04 0.59 8.30
C PHE A 80 3.73 1.80 7.65
N GLY A 81 4.99 1.65 7.22
CA GLY A 81 5.67 2.67 6.42
C GLY A 81 5.26 2.61 4.95
N TYR A 82 5.07 1.41 4.41
CA TYR A 82 4.66 1.20 3.03
C TYR A 82 3.32 1.89 2.72
N MET A 83 2.36 1.79 3.64
CA MET A 83 1.03 2.40 3.47
C MET A 83 1.06 3.92 3.36
N LEU A 84 2.04 4.57 3.98
CA LEU A 84 2.24 6.01 3.83
C LEU A 84 2.73 6.35 2.41
N THR A 85 3.59 5.51 1.83
CA THR A 85 4.13 5.76 0.48
C THR A 85 3.05 5.62 -0.59
N TYR A 86 2.30 4.52 -0.60
CA TYR A 86 1.23 4.33 -1.59
C TYR A 86 0.05 5.27 -1.30
N GLY A 87 -0.25 5.56 -0.03
CA GLY A 87 -1.33 6.46 0.36
C GLY A 87 -1.05 7.89 -0.13
N TRP A 88 0.18 8.37 0.07
CA TRP A 88 0.63 9.68 -0.40
C TRP A 88 0.61 9.77 -1.94
N LEU A 89 1.18 8.78 -2.62
CA LEU A 89 1.16 8.72 -4.08
C LEU A 89 -0.27 8.74 -4.63
N THR A 90 -1.16 7.91 -4.07
CA THR A 90 -2.55 7.83 -4.49
C THR A 90 -3.30 9.14 -4.23
N ALA A 91 -3.07 9.80 -3.09
CA ALA A 91 -3.64 11.11 -2.80
C ALA A 91 -3.24 12.14 -3.87
N LEU A 92 -1.96 12.20 -4.26
CA LEU A 92 -1.47 13.12 -5.28
C LEU A 92 -2.03 12.81 -6.68
N LEU A 93 -2.21 11.53 -7.02
CA LEU A 93 -2.83 11.11 -8.28
C LEU A 93 -4.30 11.55 -8.35
N VAL A 94 -5.04 11.32 -7.27
CA VAL A 94 -6.43 11.79 -7.13
C VAL A 94 -6.48 13.32 -7.16
N ASP A 95 -5.56 14.01 -6.47
CA ASP A 95 -5.43 15.47 -6.46
C ASP A 95 -5.29 16.04 -7.88
N ARG A 96 -4.43 15.41 -8.68
CA ARG A 96 -4.20 15.79 -10.07
C ARG A 96 -5.44 15.58 -10.93
N ALA A 97 -6.11 14.44 -10.79
CA ALA A 97 -7.34 14.17 -11.54
C ALA A 97 -8.45 15.14 -11.15
N ARG A 98 -8.72 15.36 -9.85
CA ARG A 98 -9.78 16.28 -9.41
C ARG A 98 -9.62 17.70 -9.91
N ARG A 99 -8.38 18.21 -10.01
CA ARG A 99 -8.12 19.56 -10.53
C ARG A 99 -8.51 19.69 -12.00
N ARG A 100 -8.40 18.61 -12.78
CA ARG A 100 -8.84 18.60 -14.18
C ARG A 100 -10.34 18.56 -14.33
N TRP A 101 -11.00 17.79 -13.47
CA TRP A 101 -12.47 17.67 -13.48
C TRP A 101 -13.18 18.86 -12.79
N GLY A 102 -12.44 19.76 -12.12
CA GLY A 102 -13.05 20.82 -11.31
C GLY A 102 -13.72 20.30 -10.04
N HIS A 103 -13.36 19.10 -9.58
CA HIS A 103 -13.96 18.43 -8.42
C HIS A 103 -13.39 18.95 -7.08
N PRO A 104 -14.16 18.81 -5.97
CA PRO A 104 -13.79 19.37 -4.68
C PRO A 104 -12.51 18.76 -4.10
N ARG A 105 -11.79 19.56 -3.28
CA ARG A 105 -10.50 19.18 -2.69
C ARG A 105 -10.59 17.95 -1.77
N VAL A 106 -11.75 17.74 -1.13
CA VAL A 106 -12.01 16.63 -0.23
C VAL A 106 -11.81 15.26 -0.90
N LEU A 107 -11.93 15.17 -2.22
CA LEU A 107 -11.77 13.91 -2.94
C LEU A 107 -10.36 13.32 -2.81
N ALA A 108 -9.33 14.16 -2.62
CA ALA A 108 -7.97 13.67 -2.34
C ALA A 108 -7.87 12.92 -1.01
N LEU A 109 -8.79 13.16 -0.07
CA LEU A 109 -8.89 12.45 1.22
C LEU A 109 -9.59 11.08 1.10
N ALA A 110 -10.13 10.73 -0.07
CA ALA A 110 -10.80 9.45 -0.29
C ALA A 110 -9.87 8.24 -0.10
N VAL A 111 -8.54 8.44 -0.09
CA VAL A 111 -7.56 7.38 0.20
C VAL A 111 -7.42 7.08 1.70
N VAL A 112 -7.79 8.01 2.59
CA VAL A 112 -7.61 7.87 4.05
C VAL A 112 -8.26 6.58 4.60
N PRO A 113 -9.48 6.21 4.21
CA PRO A 113 -10.07 4.93 4.61
C PRO A 113 -9.24 3.71 4.21
N ALA A 114 -8.54 3.73 3.06
CA ALA A 114 -7.69 2.61 2.65
C ALA A 114 -6.47 2.47 3.56
N VAL A 115 -5.81 3.58 3.91
CA VAL A 115 -4.65 3.59 4.81
C VAL A 115 -5.06 3.18 6.22
N ALA A 116 -6.19 3.67 6.72
CA ALA A 116 -6.73 3.27 8.01
C ALA A 116 -7.10 1.78 8.04
N ALA A 117 -7.72 1.27 6.97
CA ALA A 117 -8.02 -0.14 6.84
C ALA A 117 -6.74 -0.99 6.79
N ASP A 118 -5.67 -0.52 6.12
CA ASP A 118 -4.39 -1.23 6.11
C ASP A 118 -3.77 -1.35 7.51
N ALA A 119 -3.81 -0.27 8.30
CA ALA A 119 -3.34 -0.32 9.68
C ALA A 119 -4.10 -1.37 10.51
N VAL A 120 -5.43 -1.46 10.34
CA VAL A 120 -6.26 -2.48 11.02
C VAL A 120 -5.90 -3.88 10.55
N GLU A 121 -5.73 -4.07 9.24
CA GLU A 121 -5.28 -5.33 8.65
C GLU A 121 -3.93 -5.77 9.23
N GLY A 122 -2.92 -4.90 9.20
CA GLY A 122 -1.57 -5.18 9.68
C GLY A 122 -1.55 -5.57 11.16
N VAL A 123 -2.25 -4.84 12.02
CA VAL A 123 -2.39 -5.19 13.45
C VAL A 123 -3.06 -6.55 13.63
N SER A 124 -4.15 -6.81 12.90
CA SER A 124 -4.83 -8.09 12.98
C SER A 124 -3.95 -9.26 12.52
N LEU A 125 -3.22 -9.12 11.42
CA LEU A 125 -2.33 -10.17 10.93
C LEU A 125 -1.12 -10.40 11.85
N LEU A 126 -0.60 -9.35 12.50
CA LEU A 126 0.42 -9.51 13.53
C LEU A 126 -0.11 -10.31 14.73
N LYS A 127 -1.36 -10.11 15.13
CA LYS A 127 -2.02 -10.94 16.16
C LYS A 127 -2.19 -12.40 15.72
N VAL A 128 -2.58 -12.63 14.46
CA VAL A 128 -2.65 -13.98 13.87
C VAL A 128 -1.28 -14.68 13.93
N LEU A 129 -0.19 -13.99 13.55
CA LEU A 129 1.18 -14.52 13.65
C LEU A 129 1.68 -14.71 15.08
N GLY A 130 1.02 -14.09 16.06
CA GLY A 130 1.22 -14.31 17.50
C GLY A 130 0.30 -15.39 18.08
N SER A 131 -0.48 -16.08 17.23
CA SER A 131 -1.49 -17.07 17.63
C SER A 131 -2.59 -16.52 18.56
N CYS A 132 -2.83 -15.21 18.55
CA CYS A 132 -3.86 -14.56 19.35
C CYS A 132 -5.19 -14.49 18.58
N ASP A 133 -6.26 -15.08 19.13
CA ASP A 133 -7.63 -15.06 18.57
C ASP A 133 -7.67 -15.20 17.04
N ILE A 134 -7.01 -16.24 16.53
CA ILE A 134 -6.69 -16.40 15.10
C ILE A 134 -7.94 -16.21 14.22
N ALA A 135 -9.07 -16.82 14.57
CA ALA A 135 -10.30 -16.71 13.80
C ALA A 135 -10.81 -15.27 13.70
N VAL A 136 -10.88 -14.57 14.84
CA VAL A 136 -11.38 -13.18 14.93
C VAL A 136 -10.46 -12.25 14.16
N ASN A 137 -9.15 -12.35 14.40
CA ASN A 137 -8.18 -11.48 13.75
C ASN A 137 -8.03 -11.78 12.25
N ALA A 138 -8.09 -13.03 11.80
CA ALA A 138 -8.09 -13.35 10.37
C ALA A 138 -9.33 -12.81 9.65
N SER A 139 -10.51 -12.90 10.27
CA SER A 139 -11.75 -12.33 9.73
C SER A 139 -11.66 -10.80 9.65
N ARG A 140 -11.20 -10.15 10.72
CA ARG A 140 -11.00 -8.69 10.78
C ARG A 140 -9.99 -8.21 9.74
N ALA A 141 -8.86 -8.90 9.59
CA ALA A 141 -7.87 -8.60 8.57
C ALA A 141 -8.47 -8.68 7.16
N ARG A 142 -9.23 -9.74 6.85
CA ARG A 142 -9.87 -9.88 5.54
C ARG A 142 -10.90 -8.79 5.26
N ALA A 143 -11.71 -8.41 6.25
CA ALA A 143 -12.67 -7.32 6.11
C ALA A 143 -11.94 -5.99 5.80
N ALA A 144 -10.88 -5.69 6.56
CA ALA A 144 -10.08 -4.49 6.36
C ALA A 144 -9.36 -4.50 5.00
N ALA A 145 -8.74 -5.62 4.60
CA ALA A 145 -8.10 -5.79 3.30
C ALA A 145 -9.07 -5.51 2.15
N ARG A 146 -10.31 -6.02 2.22
CA ARG A 146 -11.33 -5.76 1.20
C ARG A 146 -11.68 -4.29 1.08
N VAL A 147 -11.85 -3.59 2.21
CA VAL A 147 -12.09 -2.13 2.23
C VAL A 147 -10.92 -1.40 1.59
N LYS A 148 -9.68 -1.73 1.99
CA LYS A 148 -8.45 -1.17 1.43
C LYS A 148 -8.42 -1.33 -0.09
N TYR A 149 -8.54 -2.55 -0.60
CA TYR A 149 -8.46 -2.81 -2.03
C TYR A 149 -9.59 -2.16 -2.82
N LEU A 150 -10.82 -2.14 -2.30
CA LEU A 150 -11.96 -1.48 -2.95
C LEU A 150 -11.71 0.02 -3.11
N VAL A 151 -11.29 0.68 -2.03
CA VAL A 151 -11.01 2.13 -2.03
C VAL A 151 -9.83 2.45 -2.95
N LEU A 152 -8.75 1.66 -2.91
CA LEU A 152 -7.59 1.87 -3.79
C LEU A 152 -7.95 1.70 -5.26
N VAL A 153 -8.71 0.65 -5.62
CA VAL A 153 -9.16 0.44 -7.00
C VAL A 153 -10.01 1.63 -7.47
N ALA A 154 -10.99 2.07 -6.66
CA ALA A 154 -11.83 3.22 -7.00
C ALA A 154 -11.01 4.51 -7.19
N ALA A 155 -10.06 4.77 -6.29
CA ALA A 155 -9.18 5.94 -6.37
C ALA A 155 -8.28 5.91 -7.62
N LEU A 156 -7.73 4.75 -7.96
CA LEU A 156 -6.90 4.58 -9.15
C LEU A 156 -7.70 4.70 -10.45
N LEU A 157 -8.91 4.12 -10.52
CA LEU A 157 -9.80 4.29 -11.67
C LEU A 157 -10.16 5.76 -11.89
N TYR A 158 -10.46 6.49 -10.80
CA TYR A 158 -10.69 7.93 -10.86
C TYR A 158 -9.46 8.71 -11.33
N ALA A 159 -8.27 8.35 -10.85
CA ALA A 159 -7.03 8.99 -11.27
C ALA A 159 -6.74 8.77 -12.77
N VAL A 160 -6.98 7.55 -13.28
CA VAL A 160 -6.76 7.17 -14.68
C VAL A 160 -7.78 7.84 -15.61
N SER A 161 -9.05 7.96 -15.24
CA SER A 161 -10.04 8.66 -16.07
C SER A 161 -9.70 10.15 -16.28
N GLY A 162 -9.05 10.78 -15.30
CA GLY A 162 -8.49 12.13 -15.43
C GLY A 162 -7.20 12.22 -16.26
N LEU A 163 -6.62 11.09 -16.68
CA LEU A 163 -5.45 11.03 -17.56
C LEU A 163 -5.84 10.76 -19.02
N SER A 164 -6.83 9.89 -19.28
CA SER A 164 -7.25 9.50 -20.63
C SER A 164 -7.93 10.62 -21.41
N THR A 165 -8.68 11.51 -20.76
CA THR A 165 -9.30 12.68 -21.42
C THR A 165 -8.32 13.77 -21.87
N ALA A 166 -7.00 13.56 -21.69
CA ALA A 166 -5.94 14.41 -22.22
C ALA A 166 -5.42 13.97 -23.60
N TRP A 167 -5.78 12.77 -24.05
CA TRP A 167 -5.41 12.25 -25.38
C TRP A 167 -6.39 12.65 -26.48
N GLU A 168 -7.68 12.82 -26.14
CA GLU A 168 -8.73 13.22 -27.10
C GLU A 168 -8.80 14.73 -27.37
N ARG A 169 -8.01 15.55 -26.66
CA ARG A 169 -8.02 17.02 -26.76
C ARG A 169 -6.68 17.64 -27.20
N ARG A 170 -5.81 16.84 -27.83
CA ARG A 170 -4.61 17.30 -28.55
C ARG A 170 -4.74 16.88 -30.00
#